data_AF-A0AAV0E676-F1
#
_entry.id   AF-A0AAV0E676-F1
#
_cell.length_a   1.000
_cell.length_b   1.000
_cell.length_c   1.000
_cell.angle_alpha   90.00
_cell.angle_beta   90.00
_cell.angle_gamma   90.00
#
_symmetry.space_group_name_H-M   'P 1'
#
loop_
_entity.id
_entity.type
_entity.pdbx_description
1 polymer ?
#
loop_
_entity_poly.entity_id
_entity_poly.type
_entity_poly.pdbx_seq_one_letter_code
_entity_poly.pdbx_strand_id
1 'polypeptide(L)'
;MKEEGGCGGGGMSFQSLLTAVSIGAEKDGMRRVAVSASEELMRQMAVRQEHDIFNAATPPVFPASTGLVLASPLTLLHMFMDPEQWSSVFSNIVSTATTLEVLFPWEKEKPNNGALQVMTAEFYLPSPLFRGGEVKFARMCRETGYKTWVVVDFSLETVFPGAGAISSHPTRRRPSGCLIQELHPGVSMVTWVDNMQCGT
;
A
#
# COMPACT_ATOMS: atom_id res chain seq x y z
N MET A 1 14.80 10.02 48.42
CA MET A 1 14.97 10.69 47.13
C MET A 1 16.07 9.96 46.37
N LYS A 2 15.70 9.16 45.38
CA LYS A 2 16.62 8.56 44.42
C LYS A 2 15.95 8.74 43.06
N GLU A 3 16.68 9.40 42.18
CA GLU A 3 16.24 9.91 40.87
C GLU A 3 15.66 8.79 40.01
N GLU A 4 14.48 9.06 39.43
CA GLU A 4 13.96 8.31 38.29
C GLU A 4 14.79 8.68 37.06
N GLY A 5 15.65 7.75 36.63
CA GLY A 5 16.30 7.80 35.32
C GLY A 5 15.26 7.57 34.23
N GLY A 6 14.70 8.65 33.70
CA GLY A 6 13.81 8.62 32.54
C GLY A 6 14.54 8.03 31.34
N CYS A 7 14.06 6.89 30.86
CA CYS A 7 14.49 6.30 29.61
C CYS A 7 13.90 7.13 28.46
N GLY A 8 14.60 8.21 28.09
CA GLY A 8 14.27 9.03 26.92
C GLY A 8 14.52 8.24 25.64
N GLY A 9 13.58 7.39 25.25
CA GLY A 9 13.51 6.79 23.92
C GLY A 9 13.22 7.89 22.91
N GLY A 10 14.27 8.52 22.37
CA GLY A 10 14.17 9.52 21.30
C GLY A 10 13.76 8.88 19.98
N GLY A 11 12.51 8.42 19.89
CA GLY A 11 11.89 8.06 18.62
C GLY A 11 11.69 9.32 17.77
N MET A 12 12.10 9.28 16.50
CA MET A 12 11.80 10.36 15.56
C MET A 12 10.29 10.51 15.41
N SER A 13 9.79 11.76 15.41
CA SER A 13 8.37 12.02 15.17
C SER A 13 8.00 11.73 13.70
N PHE A 14 6.73 11.43 13.43
CA PHE A 14 6.25 11.22 12.06
C PHE A 14 6.48 12.42 11.15
N GLN A 15 6.32 13.64 11.70
CA GLN A 15 6.57 14.87 10.96
C GLN A 15 8.05 15.02 10.61
N SER A 16 8.94 14.63 11.52
CA SER A 16 10.38 14.58 11.24
C SER A 16 10.72 13.56 10.15
N LEU A 17 10.02 12.42 10.11
CA LEU A 17 10.18 11.42 9.04
C LEU A 17 9.72 11.95 7.69
N LEU A 18 8.51 12.51 7.60
CA LEU A 18 8.03 13.13 6.36
C LEU A 18 9.01 14.19 5.87
N THR A 19 9.46 15.05 6.78
CA THR A 19 10.46 16.09 6.48
C THR A 19 11.75 15.49 5.91
N ALA A 20 12.28 14.40 6.49
CA ALA A 20 13.49 13.74 5.99
C ALA A 20 13.31 13.15 4.57
N VAL A 21 12.15 12.57 4.28
CA VAL A 21 11.82 12.10 2.93
C VAL A 21 11.68 13.27 1.95
N SER A 22 11.00 14.35 2.34
CA SER A 22 10.74 15.52 1.50
C SER A 22 12.02 16.28 1.14
N ILE A 23 12.99 16.40 2.06
CA ILE A 23 14.27 17.08 1.82
C ILE A 23 15.22 16.25 0.93
N GLY A 24 14.82 15.05 0.51
CA GLY A 24 15.54 14.25 -0.48
C GLY A 24 16.58 13.29 0.10
N ALA A 25 16.91 13.38 1.40
CA ALA A 25 17.90 12.52 2.04
C ALA A 25 17.56 11.01 1.90
N GLU A 26 16.28 10.68 1.89
CA GLU A 26 15.79 9.29 1.80
C GLU A 26 14.82 9.05 0.64
N LYS A 27 14.60 10.05 -0.21
CA LYS A 27 13.64 9.97 -1.32
C LYS A 27 13.96 8.85 -2.31
N ASP A 28 15.25 8.69 -2.64
CA ASP A 28 15.73 7.58 -3.49
C ASP A 28 15.71 6.22 -2.76
N GLY A 29 15.94 6.23 -1.43
CA GLY A 29 15.77 5.05 -0.59
C GLY A 29 14.33 4.54 -0.61
N MET A 30 13.37 5.44 -0.40
CA MET A 30 11.95 5.14 -0.47
C MET A 30 11.53 4.62 -1.85
N ARG A 31 12.04 5.20 -2.94
CA ARG A 31 11.77 4.69 -4.29
C ARG A 31 12.26 3.25 -4.48
N ARG A 32 13.47 2.92 -4.01
CA ARG A 32 14.00 1.54 -4.08
C ARG A 32 13.16 0.56 -3.28
N VAL A 33 12.71 0.94 -2.09
CA VAL A 33 11.82 0.10 -1.28
C VAL A 33 10.47 -0.07 -1.96
N ALA A 34 9.90 0.97 -2.55
CA ALA A 34 8.65 0.90 -3.29
C ALA A 34 8.76 -0.09 -4.48
N VAL A 35 9.85 -0.01 -5.25
CA VAL A 35 10.14 -0.95 -6.34
C VAL A 35 10.24 -2.39 -5.83
N SER A 36 11.00 -2.62 -4.77
CA SER A 36 11.13 -3.94 -4.15
C SER A 36 9.78 -4.48 -3.64
N ALA A 37 8.95 -3.63 -3.02
CA ALA A 37 7.62 -3.98 -2.56
C ALA A 37 6.70 -4.39 -3.71
N SER A 38 6.78 -3.70 -4.86
CA SER A 38 6.01 -4.08 -6.04
C SER A 38 6.46 -5.39 -6.67
N GLU A 39 7.76 -5.67 -6.70
CA GLU A 39 8.31 -6.94 -7.19
C GLU A 39 7.89 -8.10 -6.31
N GLU A 40 7.91 -7.91 -4.99
CA GLU A 40 7.44 -8.88 -4.02
C GLU A 40 5.93 -9.15 -4.20
N LEU A 41 5.11 -8.10 -4.35
CA LEU A 41 3.67 -8.26 -4.60
C LEU A 41 3.41 -9.05 -5.90
N MET A 42 4.13 -8.72 -6.98
CA MET A 42 4.00 -9.45 -8.25
C MET A 42 4.48 -10.90 -8.13
N ARG A 43 5.56 -11.17 -7.41
CA ARG A 43 6.01 -12.54 -7.13
C ARG A 43 4.94 -13.34 -6.40
N GLN A 44 4.29 -12.74 -5.40
CA GLN A 44 3.19 -13.38 -4.68
C GLN A 44 1.98 -13.67 -5.57
N MET A 45 1.69 -12.81 -6.55
CA MET A 45 0.62 -13.04 -7.52
C MET A 45 0.99 -14.15 -8.52
N ALA A 46 2.25 -14.18 -8.98
CA ALA A 46 2.75 -15.19 -9.93
C ALA A 46 2.76 -16.60 -9.34
N VAL A 47 3.26 -16.76 -8.11
CA VAL A 47 3.27 -18.06 -7.40
C VAL A 47 1.86 -18.64 -7.22
N ARG A 48 0.82 -17.79 -7.16
CA ARG A 48 -0.59 -18.24 -7.04
C ARG A 48 -1.15 -18.78 -8.34
N GLN A 49 -0.82 -18.15 -9.47
CA GLN A 49 -1.28 -18.59 -10.79
C GLN A 49 -0.81 -20.02 -11.10
N GLU A 50 0.39 -20.39 -10.65
CA GLU A 50 0.90 -21.77 -10.77
C GLU A 50 0.21 -22.74 -9.78
N HIS A 51 -0.15 -22.29 -8.58
CA HIS A 51 -0.76 -23.13 -7.55
C HIS A 51 -2.23 -23.50 -7.84
N ASP A 52 -3.01 -22.59 -8.42
CA ASP A 52 -4.39 -22.86 -8.85
C ASP A 52 -4.45 -23.92 -9.98
N ILE A 53 -3.37 -24.07 -10.75
CA ILE A 53 -3.25 -25.08 -11.80
C ILE A 53 -2.88 -26.46 -11.24
N PHE A 54 -2.05 -26.51 -10.19
CA PHE A 54 -1.44 -27.77 -9.73
C PHE A 54 -2.03 -28.35 -8.43
N ASN A 55 -2.69 -27.59 -7.54
CA ASN A 55 -3.17 -28.12 -6.25
C ASN A 55 -4.44 -27.41 -5.72
N ALA A 56 -5.61 -27.96 -6.02
CA ALA A 56 -6.90 -27.50 -5.48
C ALA A 56 -7.15 -27.84 -3.99
N ALA A 57 -6.27 -28.62 -3.35
CA ALA A 57 -6.53 -29.22 -2.03
C ALA A 57 -5.96 -28.43 -0.83
N THR A 58 -5.12 -27.43 -1.06
CA THR A 58 -4.54 -26.57 -0.01
C THR A 58 -5.04 -25.14 -0.15
N PRO A 59 -5.69 -24.55 0.86
CA PRO A 59 -6.11 -23.15 0.79
C PRO A 59 -4.87 -22.24 0.62
N PRO A 60 -4.97 -21.19 -0.20
CA PRO A 60 -3.83 -20.33 -0.49
C PRO A 60 -3.33 -19.64 0.78
N VAL A 61 -2.00 -19.52 0.90
CA VAL A 61 -1.28 -18.96 2.06
C VAL A 61 -1.69 -17.50 2.35
N PHE A 62 -2.30 -16.81 1.38
CA PHE A 62 -2.91 -15.50 1.52
C PHE A 62 -4.15 -15.41 0.62
N PRO A 63 -5.19 -14.63 0.98
CA PRO A 63 -6.33 -14.41 0.09
C PRO A 63 -5.93 -13.50 -1.09
N ALA A 64 -6.20 -13.94 -2.32
CA ALA A 64 -6.23 -13.08 -3.51
C ALA A 64 -7.61 -13.17 -4.13
N SER A 65 -8.11 -12.07 -4.67
CA SER A 65 -9.38 -12.04 -5.39
C SER A 65 -9.15 -11.40 -6.75
N THR A 66 -9.60 -12.08 -7.80
CA THR A 66 -9.52 -11.59 -9.18
C THR A 66 -10.93 -11.31 -9.69
N GLY A 67 -11.11 -10.16 -10.34
CA GLY A 67 -12.39 -9.77 -10.91
C GLY A 67 -12.24 -8.94 -12.17
N LEU A 68 -13.28 -8.93 -12.99
CA LEU A 68 -13.40 -8.02 -14.13
C LEU A 68 -14.09 -6.74 -13.68
N VAL A 69 -13.55 -5.61 -14.13
CA VAL A 69 -14.09 -4.28 -13.85
C VAL A 69 -14.33 -3.56 -15.17
N LEU A 70 -15.54 -3.03 -15.35
CA LEU A 70 -15.95 -2.24 -16.53
C LEU A 70 -15.42 -0.80 -16.44
N ALA A 71 -14.11 -0.67 -16.33
CA ALA A 71 -13.39 0.59 -16.35
C ALA A 71 -12.03 0.41 -17.02
N SER A 72 -11.51 1.48 -17.62
CA SER A 72 -10.12 1.47 -18.12
C SER A 72 -9.12 1.46 -16.95
N PRO A 73 -7.90 0.94 -17.14
CA PRO A 73 -6.88 0.94 -16.10
C PRO A 73 -6.61 2.34 -15.57
N LEU A 74 -6.51 3.34 -16.47
CA LEU A 74 -6.31 4.74 -16.09
C LEU A 74 -7.40 5.23 -15.13
N THR A 75 -8.66 4.90 -15.39
CA THR A 75 -9.78 5.29 -14.52
C THR A 75 -9.60 4.70 -13.12
N LEU A 76 -9.24 3.43 -13.03
CA LEU A 76 -8.98 2.76 -11.76
C LEU A 76 -7.78 3.35 -11.03
N LEU A 77 -6.69 3.64 -11.74
CA LEU A 77 -5.50 4.29 -11.15
C LEU A 77 -5.83 5.67 -10.59
N HIS A 78 -6.63 6.46 -11.32
CA HIS A 78 -7.13 7.73 -10.81
C HIS A 78 -7.95 7.56 -9.52
N MET A 79 -8.84 6.56 -9.47
CA MET A 79 -9.61 6.26 -8.26
C MET A 79 -8.73 5.83 -7.09
N PHE A 80 -7.68 5.05 -7.33
CA PHE A 80 -6.78 4.59 -6.25
C PHE A 80 -5.81 5.68 -5.75
N MET A 81 -5.35 6.56 -6.63
CA MET A 81 -4.35 7.58 -6.28
C MET A 81 -4.96 8.84 -5.68
N ASP A 82 -6.23 9.11 -5.94
CA ASP A 82 -6.97 10.23 -5.36
C ASP A 82 -7.68 9.79 -4.06
N PRO A 83 -7.37 10.38 -2.88
CA PRO A 83 -7.93 9.92 -1.61
C PRO A 83 -9.45 10.14 -1.50
N GLU A 84 -9.99 11.18 -2.12
CA GLU A 84 -11.43 11.47 -2.09
C GLU A 84 -12.19 10.47 -2.96
N GLN A 85 -11.69 10.19 -4.17
CA GLN A 85 -12.27 9.17 -5.03
C GLN A 85 -12.14 7.78 -4.41
N TRP A 86 -10.99 7.46 -3.81
CA TRP A 86 -10.76 6.16 -3.20
C TRP A 86 -11.73 5.90 -2.04
N SER A 87 -11.86 6.83 -1.10
CA SER A 87 -12.79 6.69 0.03
C SER A 87 -14.26 6.72 -0.41
N SER A 88 -14.60 7.48 -1.45
CA SER A 88 -15.96 7.52 -2.01
C SER A 88 -16.36 6.20 -2.67
N VAL A 89 -15.53 5.69 -3.58
CA VAL A 89 -15.80 4.46 -4.35
C VAL A 89 -15.75 3.22 -3.46
N PHE A 90 -14.84 3.19 -2.47
CA PHE A 90 -14.66 2.05 -1.56
C PHE A 90 -15.18 2.36 -0.15
N SER A 91 -16.27 3.13 -0.04
CA SER A 91 -16.83 3.61 1.24
C SER A 91 -17.28 2.52 2.20
N ASN A 92 -17.46 1.28 1.73
CA ASN A 92 -17.72 0.11 2.57
C ASN A 92 -16.46 -0.48 3.21
N ILE A 93 -15.28 -0.05 2.79
CA ILE A 93 -13.96 -0.55 3.23
C ILE A 93 -13.13 0.57 3.83
N VAL A 94 -13.15 1.76 3.23
CA VAL A 94 -12.36 2.93 3.59
C VAL A 94 -13.30 4.02 4.10
N SER A 95 -13.13 4.42 5.36
CA SER A 95 -13.88 5.50 5.99
C SER A 95 -13.37 6.86 5.54
N THR A 96 -12.07 7.08 5.72
CA THR A 96 -11.39 8.32 5.37
C THR A 96 -10.03 7.99 4.78
N ALA A 97 -9.54 8.85 3.90
CA ALA A 97 -8.20 8.77 3.36
C ALA A 97 -7.65 10.19 3.18
N THR A 98 -6.34 10.36 3.34
CA THR A 98 -5.67 11.63 3.13
C THR A 98 -4.25 11.40 2.61
N THR A 99 -3.87 12.19 1.62
CA THR A 99 -2.48 12.25 1.16
C THR A 99 -1.70 13.18 2.08
N LEU A 100 -0.65 12.65 2.70
CA LEU A 100 0.21 13.39 3.64
C LEU A 100 1.36 14.06 2.92
N GLU A 101 1.96 13.38 1.93
CA GLU A 101 3.09 13.90 1.17
C GLU A 101 3.14 13.23 -0.22
N VAL A 102 3.39 14.00 -1.27
CA VAL A 102 3.62 13.47 -2.63
C VAL A 102 5.13 13.45 -2.90
N LEU A 103 5.69 12.25 -3.01
CA LEU A 103 7.13 12.07 -3.23
C LEU A 103 7.47 12.12 -4.71
N PHE A 104 6.74 11.33 -5.49
CA PHE A 104 6.85 11.29 -6.94
C PHE A 104 5.44 11.49 -7.52
N PRO A 105 5.19 12.59 -8.23
CA PRO A 105 3.85 12.94 -8.66
C PRO A 105 3.32 11.95 -9.70
N TRP A 106 1.99 11.81 -9.70
CA TRP A 106 1.29 11.11 -10.77
C TRP A 106 1.17 11.99 -12.01
N GLU A 107 1.74 11.54 -13.12
CA GLU A 107 1.58 12.18 -14.42
C GLU A 107 0.34 11.61 -15.12
N LYS A 108 -0.75 12.40 -15.18
CA LYS A 108 -2.05 11.97 -15.72
C LYS A 108 -1.97 11.49 -17.18
N GLU A 109 -1.04 12.01 -17.96
CA GLU A 109 -0.87 11.70 -19.38
C GLU A 109 0.10 10.53 -19.63
N LYS A 110 0.92 10.19 -18.63
CA LYS A 110 1.96 9.16 -18.72
C LYS A 110 2.00 8.38 -17.40
N PRO A 111 1.12 7.37 -17.23
CA PRO A 111 1.03 6.56 -16.01
C PRO A 111 2.26 5.66 -15.75
N ASN A 112 3.35 5.85 -16.49
CA ASN A 112 4.44 4.91 -16.64
C ASN A 112 5.61 5.11 -15.65
N ASN A 113 5.52 6.08 -14.71
CA ASN A 113 6.72 6.57 -14.02
C ASN A 113 6.77 6.45 -12.49
N GLY A 114 6.09 5.47 -11.89
CA GLY A 114 6.33 5.13 -10.48
C GLY A 114 5.91 6.21 -9.49
N ALA A 115 4.71 6.77 -9.70
CA ALA A 115 4.11 7.73 -8.78
C ALA A 115 4.05 7.14 -7.37
N LEU A 116 4.39 7.95 -6.36
CA LEU A 116 4.59 7.49 -5.00
C LEU A 116 4.19 8.60 -4.03
N GLN A 117 3.29 8.27 -3.11
CA GLN A 117 2.78 9.19 -2.11
C GLN A 117 2.67 8.50 -0.75
N VAL A 118 2.84 9.28 0.31
CA VAL A 118 2.58 8.85 1.68
C VAL A 118 1.14 9.20 1.99
N MET A 119 0.37 8.21 2.45
CA MET A 119 -1.04 8.33 2.74
C MET A 119 -1.35 7.89 4.15
N THR A 120 -2.51 8.32 4.60
CA THR A 120 -3.17 7.82 5.78
C THR A 120 -4.59 7.40 5.44
N ALA A 121 -5.10 6.35 6.07
CA ALA A 121 -6.47 5.90 5.87
C ALA A 121 -7.04 5.21 7.10
N GLU A 122 -8.33 5.40 7.33
CA GLU A 122 -9.13 4.65 8.28
C GLU A 122 -9.96 3.61 7.54
N PHE A 123 -9.93 2.36 8.00
CA PHE A 123 -10.66 1.26 7.39
C PHE A 123 -11.85 0.85 8.27
N TYR A 124 -12.99 0.54 7.63
CA TYR A 124 -14.12 -0.13 8.28
C TYR A 124 -13.80 -1.61 8.44
N LEU A 125 -13.10 -1.96 9.52
CA LEU A 125 -12.89 -3.37 9.84
C LEU A 125 -14.13 -3.94 10.56
N PRO A 126 -14.62 -5.13 10.17
CA PRO A 126 -15.78 -5.75 10.80
C PRO A 126 -15.48 -6.32 12.21
N SER A 127 -14.26 -6.15 12.72
CA SER A 127 -13.83 -6.73 14.00
C SER A 127 -14.07 -5.79 15.18
N PRO A 128 -14.84 -6.19 16.21
CA PRO A 128 -15.06 -5.39 17.42
C PRO A 128 -13.80 -5.25 18.31
N LEU A 129 -12.73 -6.01 18.01
CA LEU A 129 -11.47 -5.97 18.75
C LEU A 129 -10.48 -4.92 18.24
N PHE A 130 -10.72 -4.36 17.06
CA PHE A 130 -9.92 -3.28 16.51
C PHE A 130 -10.68 -1.97 16.65
N ARG A 131 -10.20 -1.05 17.49
CA ARG A 131 -10.70 0.33 17.49
C ARG A 131 -10.13 1.01 16.25
N GLY A 132 -10.99 1.33 15.29
CA GLY A 132 -10.67 1.94 13.99
C GLY A 132 -9.54 2.96 14.09
N GLY A 133 -8.33 2.49 13.82
CA GLY A 133 -7.11 3.28 13.89
C GLY A 133 -6.72 3.78 12.51
N GLU A 134 -6.22 5.02 12.49
CA GLU A 134 -5.55 5.61 11.35
C GLU A 134 -4.32 4.77 10.95
N VAL A 135 -4.27 4.28 9.72
CA VAL A 135 -3.13 3.52 9.17
C VAL A 135 -2.35 4.38 8.20
N LYS A 136 -1.04 4.51 8.45
CA LYS A 136 -0.10 5.26 7.60
C LYS A 136 0.72 4.31 6.74
N PHE A 137 0.80 4.58 5.44
CA PHE A 137 1.50 3.75 4.47
C PHE A 137 1.98 4.59 3.28
N ALA A 138 2.91 4.04 2.51
CA ALA A 138 3.25 4.57 1.19
C ALA A 138 2.48 3.79 0.11
N ARG A 139 1.95 4.50 -0.88
CA ARG A 139 1.29 3.94 -2.06
C ARG A 139 2.11 4.27 -3.30
N MET A 140 2.52 3.23 -4.03
CA MET A 140 3.15 3.38 -5.35
C MET A 140 2.21 2.88 -6.44
N CYS A 141 2.16 3.61 -7.55
CA CYS A 141 1.58 3.15 -8.81
C CYS A 141 2.65 3.15 -9.91
N ARG A 142 2.81 2.02 -10.61
CA ARG A 142 3.70 1.94 -11.78
C ARG A 142 3.17 1.00 -12.85
N GLU A 143 3.52 1.28 -14.10
CA GLU A 143 3.40 0.33 -15.20
C GLU A 143 4.50 -0.75 -15.05
N THR A 144 4.14 -2.02 -15.17
CA THR A 144 5.07 -3.15 -14.99
C THR A 144 5.24 -3.99 -16.24
N GLY A 145 4.42 -3.75 -17.26
CA GLY A 145 4.43 -4.47 -18.52
C GLY A 145 3.40 -3.89 -19.48
N TYR A 146 3.24 -4.51 -20.64
CA TYR A 146 2.30 -4.05 -21.65
C TYR A 146 0.88 -3.95 -21.08
N LYS A 147 0.35 -2.73 -20.99
CA LYS A 147 -1.00 -2.43 -20.50
C LYS A 147 -1.30 -3.03 -19.12
N THR A 148 -0.28 -3.08 -18.26
CA THR A 148 -0.38 -3.67 -16.93
C THR A 148 0.24 -2.74 -15.90
N TRP A 149 -0.51 -2.44 -14.86
CA TRP A 149 -0.11 -1.56 -13.78
C TRP A 149 -0.24 -2.26 -12.44
N VAL A 150 0.63 -1.90 -11.51
CA VAL A 150 0.55 -2.33 -10.12
C VAL A 150 0.35 -1.11 -9.22
N VAL A 151 -0.61 -1.23 -8.30
CA VAL A 151 -0.76 -0.35 -7.14
C VAL A 151 -0.34 -1.14 -5.92
N VAL A 152 0.63 -0.64 -5.17
CA VAL A 152 1.16 -1.31 -3.98
C VAL A 152 1.21 -0.36 -2.79
N ASP A 153 0.65 -0.83 -1.68
CA ASP A 153 0.68 -0.23 -0.36
C ASP A 153 1.69 -0.97 0.52
N PHE A 154 2.58 -0.24 1.17
CA PHE A 154 3.59 -0.81 2.06
C PHE A 154 3.84 0.08 3.28
N SER A 155 4.25 -0.54 4.38
CA SER A 155 4.56 0.16 5.63
C SER A 155 5.83 1.02 5.47
N LEU A 156 5.87 2.16 6.15
CA LEU A 156 7.05 3.04 6.17
C LEU A 156 8.19 2.48 7.04
N GLU A 157 7.90 1.50 7.90
CA GLU A 157 8.86 0.84 8.79
C GLU A 157 10.06 0.22 8.06
N THR A 158 9.88 -0.19 6.80
CA THR A 158 10.95 -0.81 6.00
C THR A 158 12.03 0.17 5.57
N VAL A 159 11.69 1.47 5.50
CA VAL A 159 12.65 2.55 5.20
C VAL A 159 13.14 3.19 6.50
N PHE A 160 12.30 3.17 7.53
CA PHE A 160 12.51 3.88 8.79
C PHE A 160 12.44 2.94 9.98
N PRO A 161 13.58 2.36 10.38
CA PRO A 161 13.68 1.55 11.60
C PRO A 161 13.40 2.44 12.82
N GLY A 162 12.15 2.50 13.26
CA GLY A 162 11.68 3.43 14.30
C GLY A 162 10.28 4.00 14.02
N ALA A 163 9.83 3.98 12.77
CA ALA A 163 8.45 4.38 12.41
C ALA A 163 7.38 3.44 13.02
N GLY A 164 7.76 2.22 13.39
CA GLY A 164 6.85 1.28 14.06
C GLY A 164 6.46 1.71 15.48
N ALA A 165 7.22 2.65 16.08
CA ALA A 165 6.85 3.28 17.35
C ALA A 165 5.82 4.42 17.17
N ILE A 166 5.49 4.79 15.94
CA ILE A 166 4.55 5.88 15.60
C ILE A 166 3.14 5.34 15.33
N SER A 167 3.05 4.07 14.94
CA SER A 167 1.77 3.36 14.85
C SER A 167 1.43 2.76 16.22
N SER A 168 0.20 2.93 16.69
CA SER A 168 -0.29 2.32 17.93
C SER A 168 -0.36 0.79 17.85
N HIS A 169 -0.21 0.22 16.65
CA HIS A 169 -0.15 -1.21 16.39
C HIS A 169 1.03 -1.50 15.45
N PRO A 170 2.10 -2.17 15.91
CA PRO A 170 3.24 -2.56 15.08
C PRO A 170 2.86 -3.76 14.21
N THR A 171 1.86 -3.58 13.33
CA THR A 171 1.52 -4.56 12.31
C THR A 171 2.51 -4.38 11.18
N ARG A 172 3.47 -5.31 11.05
CA ARG A 172 4.35 -5.42 9.90
C ARG A 172 3.52 -5.78 8.66
N ARG A 173 2.85 -4.78 8.07
CA ARG A 173 1.99 -4.97 6.89
C ARG A 173 2.90 -5.28 5.71
N ARG A 174 2.84 -6.51 5.19
CA ARG A 174 3.51 -6.89 3.94
C ARG A 174 2.89 -6.09 2.79
N PRO A 175 3.64 -5.88 1.68
CA PRO A 175 3.12 -5.20 0.51
C PRO A 175 1.75 -5.77 0.12
N SER A 176 0.73 -4.92 0.05
CA SER A 176 -0.64 -5.27 -0.32
C SER A 176 -1.08 -4.38 -1.46
N GLY A 177 -2.09 -4.76 -2.24
CA GLY A 177 -2.56 -3.92 -3.34
C GLY A 177 -3.06 -4.74 -4.52
N CYS A 178 -3.01 -4.17 -5.73
CA CYS A 178 -3.57 -4.81 -6.90
C CYS A 178 -2.71 -4.69 -8.17
N LEU A 179 -2.90 -5.70 -9.03
CA LEU A 179 -2.50 -5.68 -10.43
C LEU A 179 -3.73 -5.35 -11.26
N ILE A 180 -3.58 -4.42 -12.21
CA ILE A 180 -4.62 -3.97 -13.12
C ILE A 180 -4.11 -4.20 -14.53
N GLN A 181 -4.79 -5.07 -15.27
CA GLN A 181 -4.45 -5.41 -16.64
C GLN A 181 -5.59 -5.00 -17.57
N GLU A 182 -5.27 -4.25 -18.64
CA GLU A 182 -6.25 -4.00 -19.69
C GLU A 182 -6.50 -5.28 -20.49
N LEU A 183 -7.76 -5.73 -20.58
CA LEU A 183 -8.14 -6.80 -21.49
C LEU A 183 -8.62 -6.23 -22.82
N HIS A 184 -9.49 -5.22 -22.74
CA HIS A 184 -10.05 -4.49 -23.86
C HIS A 184 -10.23 -3.01 -23.47
N PRO A 185 -10.37 -2.09 -24.43
CA PRO A 185 -10.66 -0.69 -24.12
C PRO A 185 -11.89 -0.58 -23.19
N GLY A 186 -11.68 -0.04 -21.98
CA GLY A 186 -12.73 0.13 -20.97
C GLY A 186 -13.02 -1.10 -20.11
N VAL A 187 -12.28 -2.21 -20.26
CA VAL A 187 -12.42 -3.41 -19.40
C VAL A 187 -11.06 -3.81 -18.85
N SER A 188 -10.97 -3.88 -17.53
CA SER A 188 -9.77 -4.27 -16.80
C SER A 188 -9.98 -5.56 -16.01
N MET A 189 -8.97 -6.41 -15.98
CA MET A 189 -8.86 -7.47 -14.98
C MET A 189 -8.09 -6.93 -13.79
N VAL A 190 -8.65 -7.07 -12.59
CA VAL A 190 -8.05 -6.61 -11.34
C VAL A 190 -7.81 -7.81 -10.44
N THR A 191 -6.56 -7.98 -10.02
CA THR A 191 -6.17 -8.99 -9.04
C THR A 191 -5.72 -8.28 -7.77
N TRP A 192 -6.48 -8.42 -6.69
CA TRP A 192 -6.17 -7.82 -5.39
C TRP A 192 -5.54 -8.86 -4.45
N VAL A 193 -4.52 -8.45 -3.71
CA VAL A 193 -3.88 -9.23 -2.64
C VAL A 193 -3.90 -8.41 -1.36
N ASP A 194 -4.47 -8.97 -0.30
CA ASP A 194 -4.40 -8.39 1.04
C ASP A 194 -3.49 -9.24 1.93
N ASN A 195 -2.45 -8.62 2.49
CA ASN A 195 -1.47 -9.28 3.34
C ASN A 195 -1.45 -8.68 4.76
N MET A 196 -2.64 -8.43 5.30
CA MET A 196 -2.81 -8.09 6.70
C MET A 196 -2.45 -9.28 7.59
N GLN A 197 -1.30 -9.20 8.26
CA GLN A 197 -1.00 -10.07 9.40
C GLN A 197 -1.52 -9.36 10.65
N CYS A 198 -2.58 -9.90 11.25
CA CYS A 198 -2.99 -9.50 12.58
C CYS A 198 -1.96 -10.09 13.56
N GLY A 199 -1.28 -9.25 14.33
CA GLY A 199 -0.34 -9.73 15.36
C GLY A 199 -1.11 -10.48 16.45
N THR A 200 -0.66 -11.69 16.75
CA THR A 200 -1.06 -12.47 17.93
C THR A 200 -0.34 -11.97 19.18
#